data_AF-A0A4U2FD77-F1
#
_entry.id   AF-A0A4U2FD77-F1
#
_cell.length_a   1.000
_cell.length_b   1.000
_cell.length_c   1.000
_cell.angle_alpha   90.00
_cell.angle_beta   90.00
_cell.angle_gamma   90.00
#
_symmetry.space_group_name_H-M   'P 1'
#
loop_
_entity.id
_entity.type
_entity.pdbx_description
1 polymer ?
#
loop_
_entity_poly.entity_id
_entity_poly.type
_entity_poly.pdbx_seq_one_letter_code
_entity_poly.pdbx_strand_id
1 'polypeptide(L)'
;MKSYLSASLLTALFFLSPLHAHETYSGGKTTVKKEGANAFSLPAANLPMSKRLDFSVGNSFFRNPWVPAPSSTDARDGLGPLFNTNGCQNCHIKDGRG
;
A
#
# COMPACT_ATOMS: atom_id res chain seq x y z
N MET A 1 -53.02 6.05 -29.93
CA MET A 1 -51.60 6.21 -30.32
C MET A 1 -50.89 7.18 -29.37
N LYS A 2 -50.75 6.87 -28.07
CA LYS A 2 -50.02 7.73 -27.10
C LYS A 2 -49.24 6.96 -26.03
N SER A 3 -49.40 5.65 -25.94
CA SER A 3 -48.82 4.85 -24.84
C SER A 3 -47.41 4.32 -25.09
N TYR A 4 -46.88 4.45 -26.32
CA TYR A 4 -45.54 3.94 -26.66
C TYR A 4 -44.41 4.92 -26.31
N LEU A 5 -44.72 6.21 -26.14
CA LEU A 5 -43.72 7.24 -25.86
C LEU A 5 -43.16 7.15 -24.42
N SER A 6 -43.96 6.68 -23.46
CA SER A 6 -43.52 6.51 -22.06
C SER A 6 -42.64 5.28 -21.86
N ALA A 7 -42.81 4.22 -22.66
CA ALA A 7 -42.03 3.00 -22.51
C ALA A 7 -40.56 3.19 -22.96
N SER A 8 -40.32 3.96 -24.02
CA SER A 8 -38.97 4.23 -24.54
C SER A 8 -38.13 5.16 -23.65
N LEU A 9 -38.77 6.08 -22.90
CA LEU A 9 -38.05 6.98 -21.99
C LEU A 9 -37.55 6.24 -20.74
N LEU A 10 -38.32 5.28 -20.23
CA LEU A 10 -37.92 4.44 -19.10
C LEU A 10 -36.80 3.46 -19.43
N THR A 11 -36.69 2.99 -20.69
CA THR A 11 -35.59 2.11 -21.09
C THR A 11 -34.26 2.86 -21.13
N ALA A 12 -34.26 4.13 -21.57
CA ALA A 12 -33.05 4.95 -21.62
C ALA A 12 -32.45 5.24 -20.23
N LEU A 13 -33.28 5.38 -19.20
CA LEU A 13 -32.85 5.61 -17.81
C LEU A 13 -32.16 4.40 -17.16
N PHE A 14 -32.46 3.17 -17.61
CA PHE A 14 -31.77 1.97 -17.12
C PHE A 14 -30.34 1.84 -17.65
N PHE A 15 -30.04 2.42 -18.82
CA PHE A 15 -28.69 2.42 -19.42
C PHE A 15 -27.78 3.55 -18.89
N LEU A 16 -28.31 4.51 -18.12
CA LEU A 16 -27.54 5.54 -17.41
C LEU A 16 -27.19 5.11 -15.98
N SER A 17 -26.99 3.81 -15.72
CA SER A 17 -26.32 3.42 -14.49
C SER A 17 -24.93 4.07 -14.49
N PRO A 18 -24.54 4.83 -13.45
CA PRO A 18 -23.15 5.24 -13.33
C PRO A 18 -22.36 3.94 -13.34
N LEU A 19 -21.41 3.84 -14.27
CA LEU A 19 -20.34 2.86 -14.15
C LEU A 19 -19.58 3.30 -12.89
N HIS A 20 -20.02 2.81 -11.73
CA HIS A 20 -19.29 2.96 -10.51
C HIS A 20 -18.00 2.21 -10.76
N ALA A 21 -16.94 2.94 -11.15
CA ALA A 21 -15.60 2.43 -11.11
C ALA A 21 -15.44 1.94 -9.67
N HIS A 22 -15.51 0.62 -9.49
CA HIS A 22 -15.28 0.01 -8.20
C HIS A 22 -13.94 0.55 -7.74
N GLU A 23 -13.90 1.34 -6.67
CA GLU A 23 -12.63 1.83 -6.13
C GLU A 23 -11.80 0.56 -5.89
N THR A 24 -10.80 0.34 -6.74
CA THR A 24 -10.05 -0.90 -6.73
C THR A 24 -9.15 -0.88 -5.50
N TYR A 25 -9.70 -1.36 -4.39
CA TYR A 25 -8.97 -1.53 -3.15
C TYR A 25 -7.97 -2.67 -3.33
N SER A 26 -6.81 -2.39 -3.93
CA SER A 26 -5.78 -3.41 -4.20
C SER A 26 -5.27 -4.12 -2.93
N GLY A 27 -5.44 -3.51 -1.76
CA GLY A 27 -5.18 -4.12 -0.44
C GLY A 27 -6.45 -4.49 0.34
N GLY A 28 -7.63 -4.43 -0.26
CA GLY A 28 -8.90 -4.53 0.47
C GLY A 28 -8.99 -3.47 1.56
N LYS A 29 -9.36 -3.86 2.79
CA LYS A 29 -9.48 -2.95 3.95
C LYS A 29 -8.17 -2.29 4.38
N THR A 30 -7.01 -2.75 3.90
CA THR A 30 -5.71 -2.14 4.24
C THR A 30 -5.32 -1.02 3.29
N THR A 31 -6.05 -0.84 2.18
CA THR A 31 -5.74 0.13 1.13
C THR A 31 -5.72 1.55 1.67
N VAL A 32 -4.64 2.27 1.41
CA VAL A 32 -4.53 3.71 1.64
C VAL A 32 -4.75 4.46 0.33
N LYS A 33 -5.49 5.58 0.38
CA LYS A 33 -5.64 6.48 -0.77
C LYS A 33 -4.46 7.44 -0.85
N LYS A 34 -3.30 6.93 -1.29
CA LYS A 34 -2.07 7.71 -1.48
C LYS A 34 -1.43 7.40 -2.82
N GLU A 35 -1.14 8.45 -3.56
CA GLU A 35 -0.46 8.38 -4.86
C GLU A 35 0.96 8.97 -4.77
N GLY A 36 1.75 8.70 -5.81
CA GLY A 36 3.12 9.18 -5.97
C GLY A 36 4.15 8.31 -5.26
N ALA A 37 5.35 8.85 -5.10
CA ALA A 37 6.53 8.07 -4.70
C ALA A 37 6.45 7.41 -3.32
N ASN A 38 5.55 7.87 -2.43
CA ASN A 38 5.38 7.34 -1.08
C ASN A 38 4.08 6.53 -0.93
N ALA A 39 3.50 6.04 -2.02
CA ALA A 39 2.24 5.29 -2.01
C ALA A 39 2.30 4.02 -1.14
N PHE A 40 3.49 3.42 -1.01
CA PHE A 40 3.70 2.20 -0.22
C PHE A 40 4.27 2.46 1.19
N SER A 41 4.60 3.70 1.53
CA SER A 41 5.24 4.06 2.80
C SER A 41 4.28 4.35 3.95
N LEU A 42 2.98 4.12 3.77
CA LEU A 42 1.97 4.36 4.79
C LEU A 42 1.58 3.06 5.49
N PRO A 43 1.23 3.13 6.79
CA PRO A 43 0.64 1.98 7.47
C PRO A 43 -0.69 1.61 6.82
N ALA A 44 -1.10 0.35 6.96
CA ALA A 44 -2.42 -0.11 6.53
C ALA A 44 -3.53 0.81 7.08
N ALA A 45 -4.53 1.12 6.24
CA ALA A 45 -5.59 2.07 6.60
C ALA A 45 -6.37 1.69 7.87
N ASN A 46 -6.50 0.38 8.13
CA ASN A 46 -7.17 -0.18 9.30
C ASN A 46 -6.20 -0.54 10.45
N LEU A 47 -4.94 -0.10 10.41
CA LEU A 47 -3.97 -0.34 11.49
C LEU A 47 -4.36 0.48 12.73
N PRO A 48 -4.57 -0.15 13.91
CA PRO A 48 -4.93 0.57 15.12
C PRO A 48 -3.77 1.49 15.55
N MET A 49 -4.11 2.60 16.22
CA MET A 49 -3.13 3.57 16.70
C MET A 49 -2.04 2.94 17.57
N SER A 50 -2.40 1.96 18.42
CA SER A 50 -1.47 1.22 19.28
C SER A 50 -0.37 0.47 18.51
N LYS A 51 -0.56 0.21 17.21
CA LYS A 51 0.41 -0.48 16.35
C LYS A 51 1.17 0.43 15.40
N ARG A 52 0.90 1.74 15.41
CA ARG A 52 1.63 2.69 14.55
C ARG A 52 3.09 2.89 14.97
N LEU A 53 3.39 2.76 16.26
CA LEU A 53 4.77 2.78 16.73
C LEU A 53 5.54 1.56 16.20
N ASP A 54 4.97 0.36 16.32
CA ASP A 54 5.56 -0.88 15.78
C ASP A 54 5.81 -0.75 14.27
N PHE A 55 4.85 -0.20 13.52
CA PHE A 55 5.02 0.08 12.08
C PHE A 55 6.20 1.02 11.82
N SER A 56 6.31 2.13 12.56
CA SER A 56 7.39 3.11 12.37
C SER A 56 8.76 2.52 12.72
N VAL A 57 8.82 1.70 13.78
CA VAL A 57 10.05 0.99 14.18
C VAL A 57 10.46 -0.01 13.10
N GLY A 58 9.52 -0.83 12.60
CA GLY A 58 9.76 -1.75 11.50
C GLY A 58 10.24 -1.05 10.22
N ASN A 59 9.63 0.09 9.89
CA ASN A 59 10.06 0.90 8.75
C ASN A 59 11.50 1.44 8.94
N SER A 60 11.90 1.79 10.16
CA SER A 60 13.30 2.17 10.45
C SER A 60 14.28 1.01 10.18
N PHE A 61 13.89 -0.24 10.46
CA PHE A 61 14.71 -1.40 10.08
C PHE A 61 14.77 -1.58 8.57
N PHE A 62 13.64 -1.44 7.88
CA PHE A 62 13.51 -1.59 6.43
C PHE A 62 14.39 -0.60 5.63
N ARG A 63 14.42 0.67 6.08
CA ARG A 63 15.07 1.78 5.37
C ARG A 63 16.56 1.90 5.59
N ASN A 64 17.02 1.51 6.77
CA ASN A 64 18.41 1.68 7.15
C ASN A 64 19.21 0.38 6.85
N PRO A 65 20.54 0.44 6.76
CA PRO A 65 21.38 -0.74 6.54
C PRO A 65 21.59 -1.56 7.82
N TRP A 66 21.65 -2.88 7.70
CA TRP A 66 22.19 -3.83 8.69
C TRP A 66 23.72 -3.78 8.70
N VAL A 67 24.33 -4.13 9.83
CA VAL A 67 25.78 -4.01 10.05
C VAL A 67 26.39 -5.41 10.13
N PRO A 68 27.57 -5.65 9.50
CA PRO A 68 28.29 -6.91 9.64
C PRO A 68 28.59 -7.25 11.09
N ALA A 69 28.41 -8.52 11.44
CA ALA A 69 28.73 -9.01 12.78
C ALA A 69 30.24 -9.28 12.96
N PRO A 70 30.78 -9.09 14.18
CA PRO A 70 30.13 -8.48 15.35
C PRO A 70 30.09 -6.95 15.26
N SER A 71 28.98 -6.35 15.68
CA SER A 71 28.79 -4.90 15.72
C SER A 71 28.65 -4.40 17.15
N SER A 72 29.01 -3.13 17.41
CA SER A 72 28.70 -2.46 18.68
C SER A 72 27.23 -2.07 18.82
N THR A 73 26.39 -2.34 17.81
CA THR A 73 24.97 -1.98 17.79
C THR A 73 24.08 -3.24 17.78
N ASP A 74 23.52 -3.62 18.93
CA ASP A 74 22.74 -4.87 19.03
C ASP A 74 21.51 -4.90 18.12
N ALA A 75 20.84 -3.75 17.96
CA ALA A 75 19.58 -3.69 17.22
C ALA A 75 19.72 -4.04 15.72
N ARG A 76 20.91 -3.91 15.14
CA ARG A 76 21.16 -4.08 13.69
C ARG A 76 22.35 -4.99 13.39
N ASP A 77 22.79 -5.74 14.40
CA ASP A 77 23.85 -6.73 14.25
C ASP A 77 23.35 -7.98 13.52
N GLY A 78 24.28 -8.81 13.05
CA GLY A 78 23.98 -10.13 12.50
C GLY A 78 24.01 -10.22 10.97
N LEU A 79 24.45 -9.19 10.25
CA LEU A 79 24.66 -9.32 8.81
C LEU A 79 25.85 -10.26 8.55
N GLY A 80 25.57 -11.40 7.92
CA GLY A 80 26.59 -12.39 7.55
C GLY A 80 27.52 -11.89 6.42
N PRO A 81 28.62 -12.62 6.15
CA PRO A 81 29.63 -12.19 5.18
C PRO A 81 29.17 -12.28 3.71
N LEU A 82 28.11 -13.03 3.44
CA LEU A 82 27.55 -13.19 2.10
C LEU A 82 26.17 -12.53 2.05
N PHE A 83 26.10 -11.38 1.39
CA PHE A 83 24.86 -10.64 1.17
C PHE A 83 24.88 -9.90 -0.17
N ASN A 84 23.71 -9.74 -0.79
CA ASN A 84 23.57 -8.95 -2.03
C ASN A 84 23.32 -7.46 -1.73
N THR A 85 22.65 -7.18 -0.62
CA THR A 85 22.34 -5.84 -0.12
C THR A 85 22.23 -5.87 1.40
N ASN A 86 22.56 -4.77 2.06
CA ASN A 86 22.48 -4.63 3.51
C ASN A 86 21.18 -3.98 4.00
N GLY A 87 20.20 -3.69 3.13
CA GLY A 87 18.94 -3.08 3.52
C GLY A 87 17.81 -3.40 2.55
N CYS A 88 16.59 -3.54 3.06
CA CYS A 88 15.41 -3.87 2.25
C CYS A 88 15.11 -2.77 1.23
N GLN A 89 15.21 -1.51 1.66
CA GLN A 89 14.97 -0.34 0.83
C GLN A 89 15.92 -0.23 -0.38
N ASN A 90 17.10 -0.83 -0.34
CA ASN A 90 18.04 -0.79 -1.47
C ASN A 90 17.48 -1.48 -2.74
N CYS A 91 16.53 -2.41 -2.58
CA CYS A 91 15.75 -2.97 -3.68
C CYS A 91 14.32 -2.43 -3.70
N HIS A 92 13.73 -2.21 -2.53
CA HIS A 92 12.35 -1.76 -2.37
C HIS A 92 12.27 -0.26 -2.03
N ILE A 93 12.61 0.58 -3.01
CA ILE A 93 12.70 2.03 -2.83
C ILE A 93 11.36 2.58 -2.35
N LYS A 94 11.37 3.33 -1.23
CA LYS A 94 10.17 3.89 -0.58
C LYS A 94 9.08 2.83 -0.34
N ASP A 95 9.53 1.66 0.13
CA ASP A 95 8.66 0.53 0.51
C ASP A 95 7.91 -0.06 -0.70
N GLY A 96 8.39 0.26 -1.90
CA GLY A 96 7.83 -0.15 -3.17
C GLY A 96 8.01 -1.63 -3.48
N ARG A 97 7.42 -2.06 -4.60
CA ARG A 97 7.31 -3.48 -4.98
C ARG A 97 8.56 -4.05 -5.68
N GLY A 98 9.69 -3.36 -5.66
CA GLY A 98 10.91 -3.71 -6.39
C GLY A 98 10.94 -2.95 -7.71
#